data_AF-O21620-F1
#
_entry.id   AF-O21620-F1
#
_cell.length_a   1.000
_cell.length_b   1.000
_cell.length_c   1.000
_cell.angle_alpha   90.00
_cell.angle_beta   90.00
_cell.angle_gamma   90.00
#
_symmetry.space_group_name_H-M   'P 1'
#
loop_
_entity.id
_entity.type
_entity.pdbx_description
1 polymer ?
#
loop_
_entity_poly.entity_id
_entity_poly.type
_entity_poly.pdbx_seq_one_letter_code
_entity_poly.pdbx_strand_id
1 'polypeptide(L)'
;FPLMIWFTTNRLIQNRYSTIQSSLLTYITKQMMLPINISGHKWGSTFITLMLMLMLLNTLGLLPYTFTPTTQLSMNMALAMPAWLMTVLTGLRNQPTTSLGHLLPEGTPILL
;
A
#
# COMPACT_ATOMS: atom_id res chain seq x y z
N PHE A 1 15.13 10.91 0.64
CA PHE A 1 14.53 12.06 1.35
C PHE A 1 13.36 11.65 2.26
N PRO A 2 12.24 11.05 1.79
CA PRO A 2 11.10 10.73 2.67
C PRO A 2 11.43 9.70 3.76
N LEU A 3 12.37 8.79 3.47
CA LEU A 3 12.85 7.77 4.42
C LEU A 3 13.65 8.33 5.59
N MET A 4 14.25 9.54 5.46
CA MET A 4 15.02 10.16 6.55
C MET A 4 14.14 10.74 7.66
N ILE A 5 12.86 10.99 7.38
CA ILE A 5 11.90 11.51 8.37
C ILE A 5 11.53 10.41 9.37
N TRP A 6 11.56 9.14 8.95
CA TRP A 6 11.18 8.01 9.79
C TRP A 6 12.40 7.52 10.57
N PHE A 7 12.43 7.85 11.86
CA PHE A 7 13.48 7.36 12.75
C PHE A 7 13.07 6.01 13.33
N THR A 8 14.01 5.06 13.32
CA THR A 8 13.89 3.80 14.06
C THR A 8 14.82 3.84 15.26
N THR A 9 14.35 3.32 16.39
CA THR A 9 15.14 3.25 17.62
C THR A 9 15.03 1.86 18.21
N ASN A 10 16.16 1.26 18.56
CA ASN A 10 16.20 -0.05 19.24
C ASN A 10 16.00 0.05 20.76
N ARG A 11 15.68 1.25 21.28
CA ARG A 11 15.42 1.48 22.71
C ARG A 11 13.99 1.11 23.04
N LEU A 12 13.79 0.45 24.19
CA LEU A 12 12.46 0.12 24.71
C LEU A 12 11.66 1.39 25.04
N ILE A 13 12.29 2.35 25.71
CA ILE A 13 11.71 3.68 25.96
C ILE A 13 12.04 4.57 24.77
N GLN A 14 10.99 4.91 24.03
CA GLN A 14 11.06 5.72 22.83
C GLN A 14 10.88 7.21 23.13
N ASN A 15 11.42 8.07 22.28
CA ASN A 15 11.15 9.50 22.32
C ASN A 15 9.70 9.78 21.88
N ARG A 16 9.16 10.94 22.26
CA ARG A 16 7.78 11.37 21.92
C ARG A 16 7.48 11.31 20.41
N TYR A 17 8.46 11.64 19.58
CA TYR A 17 8.33 11.55 18.12
C TYR A 17 8.13 10.09 17.66
N SER A 18 9.00 9.18 18.08
CA SER A 18 8.92 7.75 17.76
C SER A 18 7.66 7.07 18.31
N THR A 19 7.12 7.51 19.45
CA THR A 19 5.85 6.98 19.97
C THR A 19 4.65 7.40 19.10
N ILE A 20 4.64 8.63 18.58
CA ILE A 20 3.58 9.09 17.67
C ILE A 20 3.73 8.40 16.30
N GLN A 21 4.96 8.24 15.82
CA GLN A 21 5.25 7.53 14.57
C GLN A 21 4.79 6.07 14.62
N SER A 22 5.07 5.37 15.72
CA SER A 22 4.65 3.98 15.92
C SER A 22 3.14 3.84 16.12
N SER A 23 2.49 4.76 16.85
CA SER A 23 1.03 4.75 16.97
C SER A 23 0.35 4.96 15.61
N LEU A 24 0.80 5.94 14.82
CA LEU A 24 0.28 6.16 13.46
C LEU A 24 0.43 4.91 12.57
N LEU A 25 1.61 4.28 12.60
CA LEU A 25 1.85 3.03 11.87
C LEU A 25 0.87 1.94 12.28
N THR A 26 0.70 1.69 13.58
CA THR A 26 -0.22 0.65 14.08
C THR A 26 -1.67 0.90 13.71
N TYR A 27 -2.13 2.15 13.67
CA TYR A 27 -3.47 2.47 13.19
C TYR A 27 -3.61 2.19 11.69
N ILE A 28 -2.65 2.63 10.87
CA ILE A 28 -2.68 2.39 9.42
C ILE A 28 -2.64 0.89 9.12
N THR A 29 -1.74 0.13 9.76
CA THR A 29 -1.61 -1.31 9.55
C THR A 29 -2.90 -2.03 9.92
N LYS A 30 -3.51 -1.68 11.06
CA LYS A 30 -4.77 -2.26 11.51
C LYS A 30 -5.88 -2.00 10.49
N GLN A 31 -6.04 -0.76 10.04
CA GLN A 31 -7.11 -0.41 9.10
C GLN A 31 -6.93 -1.11 7.73
N MET A 32 -5.71 -1.20 7.22
CA MET A 32 -5.47 -1.86 5.93
C MET A 32 -5.64 -3.38 5.98
N MET A 33 -5.30 -4.02 7.11
CA MET A 33 -5.34 -5.49 7.22
C MET A 33 -6.72 -6.03 7.63
N LEU A 34 -7.61 -5.20 8.17
CA LEU A 34 -8.97 -5.59 8.58
C LEU A 34 -9.77 -6.35 7.49
N PRO A 35 -9.83 -5.87 6.22
CA PRO A 35 -10.60 -6.56 5.17
C PRO A 35 -9.82 -7.70 4.49
N ILE A 36 -8.56 -7.94 4.84
CA ILE A 36 -7.66 -8.86 4.13
C ILE A 36 -7.50 -10.16 4.94
N ASN A 37 -7.65 -11.31 4.26
CA ASN A 37 -7.40 -12.62 4.85
C ASN A 37 -5.94 -12.79 5.32
N ILE A 38 -5.70 -13.69 6.28
CA ILE A 38 -4.36 -13.96 6.85
C ILE A 38 -3.30 -14.25 5.78
N SER A 39 -3.64 -14.94 4.69
CA SER A 39 -2.70 -15.22 3.59
C SER A 39 -2.18 -13.93 2.92
N GLY A 40 -3.00 -12.87 2.88
CA GLY A 40 -2.66 -11.57 2.32
C GLY A 40 -1.83 -10.69 3.25
N HIS A 41 -1.75 -10.99 4.55
CA HIS A 41 -0.99 -10.17 5.53
C HIS A 41 0.52 -10.15 5.23
N LYS A 42 1.03 -11.14 4.49
CA LYS A 42 2.42 -11.16 3.97
C LYS A 42 2.74 -9.92 3.12
N TRP A 43 1.76 -9.41 2.38
CA TRP A 43 1.88 -8.20 1.55
C TRP A 43 1.66 -6.90 2.33
N GLY A 44 1.30 -7.00 3.62
CA GLY A 44 1.02 -5.82 4.43
C GLY A 44 2.18 -4.84 4.44
N SER A 45 3.40 -5.34 4.67
CA SER A 45 4.61 -4.49 4.71
C SER A 45 4.83 -3.71 3.41
N THR A 46 4.64 -4.35 2.25
CA THR A 46 4.81 -3.69 0.94
C THR A 46 3.75 -2.61 0.70
N PHE A 47 2.49 -2.86 1.07
CA PHE A 47 1.43 -1.85 0.91
C PHE A 47 1.55 -0.69 1.89
N ILE A 48 1.94 -0.97 3.14
CA ILE A 48 2.16 0.07 4.15
C ILE A 48 3.31 0.99 3.74
N THR A 49 4.43 0.44 3.26
CA THR A 49 5.57 1.25 2.80
C THR A 49 5.22 2.11 1.60
N LEU A 50 4.48 1.57 0.62
CA LEU A 50 3.98 2.33 -0.54
C LEU A 50 3.03 3.46 -0.12
N MET A 51 2.06 3.19 0.76
CA MET A 51 1.13 4.20 1.27
C MET A 51 1.87 5.33 1.99
N LEU A 52 2.78 5.00 2.91
CA LEU A 52 3.54 6.00 3.65
C LEU A 52 4.42 6.85 2.73
N MET A 53 5.08 6.22 1.75
CA MET A 53 5.90 6.95 0.77
C MET A 53 5.06 7.97 0.00
N LEU A 54 3.89 7.57 -0.51
CA LEU A 54 3.01 8.47 -1.26
C LEU A 54 2.46 9.60 -0.39
N MET A 55 2.00 9.28 0.84
CA MET A 55 1.52 10.31 1.78
C MET A 55 2.61 11.35 2.10
N LEU A 56 3.83 10.91 2.36
CA LEU A 56 4.95 11.82 2.67
C LEU A 56 5.32 12.69 1.46
N LEU A 57 5.44 12.09 0.28
CA LEU A 57 5.80 12.84 -0.93
C LEU A 57 4.72 13.88 -1.25
N ASN A 58 3.45 13.52 -1.14
CA ASN A 58 2.36 14.45 -1.44
C ASN A 58 2.21 15.55 -0.38
N THR A 59 2.44 15.26 0.89
CA THR A 59 2.40 16.28 1.97
C THR A 59 3.60 17.23 1.91
N LEU A 60 4.79 16.75 1.59
CA LEU A 60 5.97 17.60 1.37
C LEU A 60 5.81 18.52 0.15
N GLY A 61 5.02 18.11 -0.83
CA GLY A 61 4.70 18.92 -2.02
C GLY A 61 3.81 20.13 -1.76
N LEU A 62 3.22 20.24 -0.56
CA LEU A 62 2.45 21.42 -0.16
C LEU A 62 3.35 22.57 0.30
N LEU A 63 4.64 22.31 0.55
CA LEU A 63 5.59 23.35 0.97
C LEU A 63 5.96 24.23 -0.24
N PRO A 64 6.18 25.54 -0.04
CA PRO A 64 6.58 26.42 -1.13
C PRO A 64 7.96 26.00 -1.66
N TYR A 65 8.12 26.05 -2.99
CA TYR A 65 9.36 25.73 -3.70
C TYR A 65 9.85 24.27 -3.55
N THR A 66 8.99 23.32 -3.18
CA THR A 66 9.34 21.88 -3.19
C THR A 66 8.87 21.21 -4.48
N PHE A 67 9.79 20.53 -5.16
CA PHE A 67 9.46 19.67 -6.30
C PHE A 67 9.19 18.24 -5.81
N THR A 68 8.05 17.67 -6.17
CA THR A 68 7.70 16.29 -5.84
C THR A 68 7.64 15.40 -7.07
N PRO A 69 8.29 14.21 -7.03
CA PRO A 69 8.32 13.30 -8.18
C PRO A 69 6.94 12.70 -8.51
N THR A 70 5.97 12.73 -7.58
CA THR A 70 4.59 12.25 -7.80
C THR A 70 3.77 13.13 -8.77
N THR A 71 4.25 14.33 -9.10
CA THR A 71 3.65 15.19 -10.14
C THR A 71 3.88 14.63 -11.55
N GLN A 72 4.91 13.81 -11.74
CA GLN A 72 5.20 13.19 -13.02
C GLN A 72 4.39 11.89 -13.16
N LEU A 73 3.58 11.81 -14.24
CA LEU A 73 2.79 10.61 -14.53
C LEU A 73 3.65 9.34 -14.63
N SER A 74 4.87 9.47 -15.16
CA SER A 74 5.84 8.37 -15.28
C SER A 74 6.12 7.69 -13.94
N MET A 75 6.32 8.47 -12.87
CA MET A 75 6.56 7.93 -11.52
C MET A 75 5.34 7.17 -11.00
N ASN A 76 4.14 7.73 -11.18
CA ASN A 76 2.90 7.10 -10.72
C ASN A 76 2.63 5.79 -11.46
N MET A 77 2.84 5.76 -12.79
CA MET A 77 2.71 4.54 -13.59
C MET A 77 3.76 3.49 -13.23
N ALA A 78 5.01 3.90 -12.97
CA ALA A 78 6.07 3.00 -12.54
C ALA A 78 5.76 2.32 -11.19
N LEU A 79 5.00 2.96 -10.30
CA LEU A 79 4.54 2.36 -9.04
C LEU A 79 3.25 1.55 -9.21
N ALA A 80 2.28 2.06 -9.96
CA ALA A 80 0.96 1.44 -10.11
C ALA A 80 1.01 0.14 -10.91
N MET A 81 1.74 0.11 -12.04
CA MET A 81 1.76 -1.06 -12.92
C MET A 81 2.32 -2.32 -12.24
N PRO A 82 3.48 -2.28 -11.54
CA PRO A 82 3.98 -3.46 -10.83
C PRO A 82 3.09 -3.88 -9.66
N ALA A 83 2.54 -2.93 -8.91
CA ALA A 83 1.66 -3.23 -7.78
C ALA A 83 0.37 -3.94 -8.25
N TRP A 84 -0.23 -3.46 -9.35
CA TRP A 84 -1.40 -4.08 -9.96
C TRP A 84 -1.08 -5.43 -10.61
N LEU A 85 -0.01 -5.53 -11.39
CA LEU A 85 0.39 -6.81 -11.99
C LEU A 85 0.66 -7.89 -10.95
N MET A 86 1.29 -7.51 -9.83
CA MET A 86 1.56 -8.42 -8.72
C MET A 86 0.26 -9.01 -8.13
N THR A 87 -0.79 -8.22 -7.94
CA THR A 87 -2.07 -8.75 -7.41
C THR A 87 -2.79 -9.62 -8.44
N VAL A 88 -2.77 -9.26 -9.72
CA VAL A 88 -3.37 -10.07 -10.79
C VAL A 88 -2.66 -11.41 -10.95
N LEU A 89 -1.33 -11.40 -11.02
CA LEU A 89 -0.54 -12.63 -11.19
C LEU A 89 -0.65 -13.56 -9.98
N THR A 90 -0.74 -13.01 -8.77
CA THR A 90 -0.94 -13.83 -7.56
C THR A 90 -2.34 -14.45 -7.51
N GLY A 91 -3.37 -13.73 -7.96
CA GLY A 91 -4.72 -14.27 -8.12
C GLY A 91 -4.77 -15.41 -9.14
N LEU A 92 -4.23 -15.19 -10.34
CA LEU A 92 -4.19 -16.19 -11.41
C LEU A 92 -3.37 -17.43 -11.02
N ARG A 93 -2.24 -17.24 -10.30
CA ARG A 93 -1.39 -18.35 -9.87
C ARG A 93 -2.03 -19.19 -8.76
N ASN A 94 -2.69 -18.56 -7.79
CA ASN A 94 -3.22 -19.27 -6.62
C ASN A 94 -4.62 -19.86 -6.89
N GLN A 95 -5.46 -19.15 -7.64
CA GLN A 95 -6.83 -19.55 -7.93
C GLN A 95 -7.26 -19.08 -9.34
N PRO A 96 -6.85 -19.79 -10.41
CA PRO A 96 -7.12 -19.36 -11.79
C PRO A 96 -8.61 -19.36 -12.14
N THR A 97 -9.39 -20.32 -11.62
CA THR A 97 -10.82 -20.44 -11.93
C THR A 97 -11.65 -19.35 -11.26
N THR A 98 -11.41 -19.03 -9.99
CA THR A 98 -12.13 -17.97 -9.28
C THR A 98 -11.75 -16.58 -9.78
N SER A 99 -10.45 -16.36 -10.07
CA SER A 99 -9.99 -15.08 -10.62
C SER A 99 -10.58 -14.77 -11.99
N LEU A 100 -10.72 -15.78 -12.87
CA LEU A 100 -11.44 -15.63 -14.14
C LEU A 100 -12.97 -15.54 -13.93
N GLY A 101 -13.51 -16.23 -12.93
CA GLY A 101 -14.93 -16.16 -12.55
C GLY A 101 -15.38 -14.74 -12.19
N HIS A 102 -14.52 -13.94 -11.56
CA HIS A 102 -14.79 -12.52 -11.27
C HIS A 102 -14.95 -11.63 -12.50
N LEU A 103 -14.63 -12.10 -13.71
CA LEU A 103 -14.95 -11.36 -14.95
C LEU A 103 -16.45 -11.37 -15.28
N LEU A 104 -17.20 -12.29 -14.67
CA LEU A 104 -18.65 -12.38 -14.79
C LEU A 104 -19.29 -11.87 -13.49
N PRO A 105 -20.36 -11.06 -13.58
CA PRO A 105 -21.09 -10.68 -12.38
C PRO A 105 -21.83 -11.89 -11.79
N GLU A 106 -21.78 -12.04 -10.48
CA GLU A 106 -22.52 -13.08 -9.77
C GLU A 106 -24.03 -12.96 -10.08
N GLY A 107 -24.67 -14.08 -10.46
CA GLY A 107 -26.09 -14.10 -10.80
C GLY A 107 -26.40 -13.81 -12.27
N THR A 108 -25.42 -13.84 -13.19
CA THR A 108 -25.74 -13.94 -14.62
C THR A 108 -26.60 -15.17 -14.85
N PRO A 109 -27.82 -15.04 -15.39
CA PRO A 109 -28.62 -16.20 -15.76
C PRO A 109 -27.83 -17.06 -16.74
N ILE A 110 -27.89 -18.38 -16.54
CA ILE A 110 -27.36 -19.38 -17.46
C ILE A 110 -28.27 -19.35 -18.70
N LEU A 111 -28.11 -18.34 -19.55
CA LEU A 111 -28.90 -18.21 -20.77
C LEU A 111 -28.05 -18.68 -21.95
N LEU A 112 -28.38 -19.92 -22.38
CA LEU A 112 -27.89 -20.75 -23.49
C LEU A 112 -26.63 -21.58 -23.22
#